data_AF-A0A7X9Y802-F1
#
_entry.id   AF-A0A7X9Y802-F1
#
_cell.length_a   1.000
_cell.length_b   1.000
_cell.length_c   1.000
_cell.angle_alpha   90.00
_cell.angle_beta   90.00
_cell.angle_gamma   90.00
#
_symmetry.space_group_name_H-M   'P 1'
#
loop_
_entity.id
_entity.type
_entity.pdbx_description
1 polymer ?
#
loop_
_entity_poly.entity_id
_entity_poly.type
_entity_poly.pdbx_seq_one_letter_code
_entity_poly.pdbx_strand_id
1 'polypeptide(L)'
;MDDVQQLGEMLRHYADSEAHKKQQFDLQSARWAQKLGELFGQIELWLEPVKTVGLLDVHREAYVASGPSVPVETSPFKTEKLTVQITGKSVEFVPDVMGAGGLISVSVMGLTAARHGSVSLVLPADKNDWRWKKTNGLKDPDTFGFDANFLASQLQSLIPRERA
;
A
#
# COMPACT_ATOMS: atom_id res chain seq x y z
N MET A 1 12.75 -49.56 -11.15
CA MET A 1 12.68 -48.12 -11.43
C MET A 1 14.11 -47.65 -11.52
N ASP A 2 14.51 -47.05 -12.63
CA ASP A 2 15.86 -46.52 -12.83
C ASP A 2 15.94 -45.17 -12.12
N ASP A 3 16.91 -45.00 -11.21
CA ASP A 3 17.09 -43.80 -10.40
C ASP A 3 17.22 -42.53 -11.28
N VAL A 4 17.74 -42.68 -12.50
CA VAL A 4 17.86 -41.58 -13.48
C VAL A 4 16.50 -41.14 -14.01
N GLN A 5 15.57 -42.08 -14.24
CA GLN A 5 14.21 -41.77 -14.68
C GLN A 5 13.43 -41.02 -13.59
N GLN A 6 13.56 -41.47 -12.33
CA GLN A 6 12.94 -40.82 -11.18
C GLN A 6 13.47 -39.39 -10.98
N LEU A 7 14.79 -39.18 -11.14
CA LEU A 7 15.37 -37.83 -11.10
C LEU A 7 14.82 -36.94 -12.22
N GLY A 8 14.66 -37.46 -13.43
CA GLY A 8 14.08 -36.73 -14.56
C GLY A 8 12.65 -36.25 -14.31
N GLU A 9 11.82 -37.11 -13.72
CA GLU A 9 10.45 -36.75 -13.32
C GLU A 9 10.45 -35.68 -12.22
N MET A 10 11.29 -35.82 -11.19
CA MET A 10 11.41 -34.84 -10.12
C MET A 10 11.85 -33.46 -10.62
N LEU A 11 12.85 -33.40 -11.51
CA LEU A 11 13.33 -32.14 -12.09
C LEU A 11 12.26 -31.46 -12.95
N ARG A 12 11.46 -32.24 -13.68
CA ARG A 12 10.34 -31.70 -14.47
C ARG A 12 9.26 -31.10 -13.57
N HIS A 13 8.85 -31.83 -12.54
CA HIS A 13 7.87 -31.33 -11.56
C HIS A 13 8.37 -30.07 -10.84
N TYR A 14 9.66 -30.01 -10.52
CA TYR A 14 10.26 -28.81 -9.94
C TYR A 14 10.22 -27.63 -10.90
N ALA A 15 10.63 -27.81 -12.16
CA ALA A 15 10.60 -26.76 -13.17
C ALA A 15 9.19 -26.23 -13.43
N ASP A 16 8.20 -27.11 -13.54
CA ASP A 16 6.79 -26.74 -13.70
C ASP A 16 6.28 -25.96 -12.47
N SER A 17 6.69 -26.37 -11.27
CA SER A 17 6.34 -25.67 -10.02
C SER A 17 6.94 -24.27 -9.95
N GLU A 18 8.20 -24.09 -10.34
CA GLU A 18 8.86 -22.78 -10.36
C GLU A 18 8.26 -21.86 -11.43
N ALA A 19 7.93 -22.40 -12.61
CA ALA A 19 7.24 -21.65 -13.66
C ALA A 19 5.87 -21.14 -13.19
N HIS A 20 5.10 -22.00 -12.50
CA HIS A 20 3.80 -21.63 -11.95
C HIS A 20 3.94 -20.56 -10.85
N LYS A 21 4.91 -20.68 -9.93
CA LYS A 21 5.18 -19.64 -8.91
C LYS A 21 5.54 -18.30 -9.55
N LYS A 22 6.39 -18.31 -10.57
CA LYS A 22 6.77 -17.09 -11.30
C LYS A 22 5.55 -16.42 -11.95
N GLN A 23 4.73 -17.19 -12.66
CA GLN A 23 3.52 -16.66 -13.29
C GLN A 23 2.55 -16.05 -12.26
N GLN A 24 2.36 -16.72 -11.12
CA GLN A 24 1.53 -16.18 -10.03
C GLN A 24 2.10 -14.88 -9.46
N PHE A 25 3.41 -14.83 -9.24
CA PHE A 25 4.09 -13.64 -8.77
C PHE A 25 3.93 -12.46 -9.75
N ASP A 26 4.10 -12.71 -11.05
CA ASP A 26 3.96 -11.68 -12.09
C ASP A 26 2.53 -11.12 -12.13
N LEU A 27 1.52 -12.00 -12.04
CA LEU A 27 0.10 -11.60 -12.00
C LEU A 27 -0.22 -10.77 -10.76
N GLN A 28 0.24 -11.21 -9.59
CA GLN A 28 -0.01 -10.50 -8.33
C GLN A 28 0.72 -9.16 -8.28
N SER A 29 1.95 -9.10 -8.80
CA SER A 29 2.73 -7.86 -8.90
C SER A 29 2.08 -6.84 -9.84
N ALA A 30 1.54 -7.29 -10.97
CA ALA A 30 0.76 -6.43 -11.87
C ALA A 30 -0.49 -5.88 -11.17
N ARG A 31 -1.24 -6.73 -10.45
CA ARG A 31 -2.40 -6.30 -9.65
C ARG A 31 -2.00 -5.30 -8.56
N TRP A 32 -0.88 -5.54 -7.87
CA TRP A 32 -0.34 -4.66 -6.84
C TRP A 32 -0.09 -3.25 -7.41
N ALA A 33 0.63 -3.14 -8.52
CA ALA A 33 0.94 -1.85 -9.15
C ALA A 33 -0.34 -1.14 -9.64
N GLN A 34 -1.24 -1.88 -10.30
CA GLN A 34 -2.51 -1.34 -10.79
C GLN A 34 -3.35 -0.75 -9.64
N LYS A 35 -3.53 -1.51 -8.56
CA LYS A 35 -4.38 -1.08 -7.44
C LYS A 35 -3.82 0.11 -6.68
N LEU A 36 -2.51 0.25 -6.60
CA LEU A 36 -1.88 1.46 -6.04
C LEU A 36 -2.12 2.69 -6.93
N GLY A 37 -1.96 2.54 -8.24
CA GLY A 37 -2.26 3.61 -9.20
C GLY A 37 -3.72 4.06 -9.14
N GLU A 38 -4.65 3.10 -9.07
CA GLU A 38 -6.09 3.37 -8.89
C GLU A 38 -6.37 4.11 -7.58
N LEU A 39 -5.80 3.65 -6.46
CA LEU A 39 -5.97 4.29 -5.15
C LEU A 39 -5.51 5.74 -5.16
N PHE A 40 -4.30 6.01 -5.66
CA PHE A 40 -3.79 7.37 -5.71
C PHE A 40 -4.58 8.25 -6.66
N GLY A 41 -5.09 7.68 -7.76
CA GLY A 41 -5.99 8.40 -8.69
C GLY A 41 -7.29 8.80 -8.01
N GLN A 42 -7.87 7.92 -7.20
CA GLN A 42 -9.06 8.21 -6.42
C GLN A 42 -8.80 9.28 -5.35
N ILE A 43 -7.67 9.20 -4.63
CA ILE A 43 -7.30 10.21 -3.62
C ILE A 43 -7.17 11.60 -4.27
N GLU A 44 -6.45 11.71 -5.39
CA GLU A 44 -6.33 12.97 -6.12
C GLU A 44 -7.68 13.51 -6.57
N LEU A 45 -8.53 12.64 -7.15
CA LEU A 45 -9.87 13.02 -7.57
C LEU A 45 -10.73 13.55 -6.41
N TRP A 46 -10.66 12.90 -5.25
CA TRP A 46 -11.39 13.32 -4.06
C TRP A 46 -10.91 14.67 -3.51
N LEU A 47 -9.61 14.96 -3.63
CA LEU A 47 -9.00 16.18 -3.12
C LEU A 47 -8.96 17.33 -4.14
N GLU A 48 -9.27 17.08 -5.42
CA GLU A 48 -9.26 18.07 -6.49
C GLU A 48 -10.03 19.37 -6.15
N PRO A 49 -11.24 19.33 -5.53
CA PRO A 49 -11.98 20.55 -5.21
C PRO A 49 -11.25 21.49 -4.24
N VAL A 50 -10.38 20.98 -3.37
CA VAL A 50 -9.62 21.79 -2.40
C VAL A 50 -8.19 22.08 -2.88
N LYS A 51 -7.64 21.21 -3.73
CA LYS A 51 -6.36 21.43 -4.42
C LYS A 51 -6.45 22.60 -5.42
N THR A 52 -7.51 22.64 -6.23
CA THR A 52 -7.68 23.67 -7.29
C THR A 52 -7.77 25.10 -6.75
N VAL A 53 -8.26 25.27 -5.53
CA VAL A 53 -8.33 26.57 -4.82
C VAL A 53 -7.10 26.84 -3.94
N GLY A 54 -6.07 26.00 -4.00
CA GLY A 54 -4.81 26.18 -3.29
C GLY A 54 -4.88 25.98 -1.77
N LEU A 55 -5.84 25.18 -1.27
CA LEU A 55 -5.96 24.90 0.17
C LEU A 55 -5.07 23.75 0.63
N LEU A 56 -4.64 22.89 -0.31
CA LEU A 56 -3.69 21.83 -0.09
C LEU A 56 -2.97 21.50 -1.39
N ASP A 57 -1.85 20.80 -1.28
CA ASP A 57 -1.13 20.25 -2.43
C ASP A 57 -1.12 18.73 -2.38
N VAL A 58 -1.18 18.09 -3.55
CA VAL A 58 -1.04 16.65 -3.72
C VAL A 58 0.07 16.38 -4.73
N HIS A 59 1.04 15.58 -4.34
CA HIS A 59 2.20 15.22 -5.16
C HIS A 59 2.34 13.70 -5.24
N ARG A 60 2.76 13.23 -6.42
CA ARG A 60 3.26 11.87 -6.60
C ARG A 60 4.72 11.92 -6.98
N GLU A 61 5.47 10.98 -6.46
CA GLU A 61 6.88 10.81 -6.80
C GLU A 61 7.21 9.34 -6.97
N ALA A 62 8.14 9.05 -7.87
CA ALA A 62 8.60 7.69 -8.12
C ALA A 62 9.13 7.07 -6.83
N TYR A 63 8.70 5.84 -6.54
CA TYR A 63 9.02 5.14 -5.32
C TYR A 63 9.29 3.66 -5.60
N VAL A 64 10.24 3.09 -4.87
CA VAL A 64 10.57 1.67 -4.92
C VAL A 64 10.24 1.08 -3.56
N ALA A 65 9.16 0.30 -3.48
CA ALA A 65 8.77 -0.35 -2.26
C ALA A 65 9.84 -1.38 -1.88
N SER A 66 10.33 -1.31 -0.65
CA SER A 66 11.39 -2.16 -0.12
C SER A 66 11.12 -2.47 1.35
N GLY A 67 11.81 -3.47 1.89
CA GLY A 67 11.65 -3.87 3.28
C GLY A 67 12.70 -4.88 3.70
N PRO A 68 12.62 -5.40 4.94
CA PRO A 68 13.63 -6.30 5.49
C PRO A 68 13.90 -7.55 4.63
N SER A 69 12.88 -8.03 3.92
CA SER A 69 12.97 -9.21 3.05
C SER A 69 13.29 -8.88 1.58
N VAL A 70 13.19 -7.61 1.16
CA VAL A 70 13.37 -7.18 -0.23
C VAL A 70 14.14 -5.85 -0.25
N PRO A 71 15.47 -5.88 -0.43
CA PRO A 71 16.29 -4.68 -0.51
C PRO A 71 15.91 -3.78 -1.69
N VAL A 72 16.11 -2.48 -1.53
CA VAL A 72 15.72 -1.45 -2.52
C VAL A 72 16.41 -1.65 -3.87
N GLU A 73 17.67 -2.07 -3.86
CA GLU A 73 18.50 -2.27 -5.06
C GLU A 73 17.97 -3.40 -5.95
N THR A 74 17.31 -4.38 -5.34
CA THR A 74 16.80 -5.59 -6.01
C THR A 74 15.29 -5.64 -6.11
N SER A 75 14.59 -4.63 -5.57
CA SER A 75 13.13 -4.68 -5.48
C SER A 75 12.48 -4.57 -6.86
N PRO A 76 11.59 -5.51 -7.24
CA PRO A 76 10.79 -5.39 -8.44
C PRO A 76 9.60 -4.43 -8.27
N PHE A 77 9.32 -3.97 -7.04
CA PHE A 77 8.11 -3.21 -6.70
C PHE A 77 8.29 -1.70 -6.93
N LYS A 78 8.28 -1.31 -8.20
CA LYS A 78 8.36 0.09 -8.63
C LYS A 78 6.97 0.69 -8.79
N THR A 79 6.74 1.84 -8.17
CA THR A 79 5.45 2.53 -8.13
C THR A 79 5.68 4.01 -7.84
N GLU A 80 4.67 4.68 -7.29
CA GLU A 80 4.75 6.04 -6.77
C GLU A 80 4.49 6.02 -5.25
N LYS A 81 4.85 7.08 -4.54
CA LYS A 81 4.20 7.42 -3.27
C LYS A 81 3.43 8.71 -3.43
N LEU A 82 2.38 8.89 -2.64
CA LEU A 82 1.53 10.08 -2.68
C LEU A 82 1.71 10.89 -1.40
N THR A 83 1.91 12.19 -1.55
CA THR A 83 2.08 13.13 -0.45
C THR A 83 1.00 14.21 -0.51
N VAL A 84 0.30 14.44 0.59
CA VAL A 84 -0.67 15.53 0.77
C VAL A 84 -0.08 16.56 1.74
N GLN A 85 0.09 17.80 1.29
CA GLN A 85 0.48 18.92 2.15
C GLN A 85 -0.75 19.73 2.54
N ILE A 86 -1.03 19.81 3.84
CA ILE A 86 -2.18 20.54 4.39
C ILE A 86 -1.76 21.33 5.63
N THR A 87 -1.98 22.65 5.63
CA THR A 87 -1.69 23.53 6.78
C THR A 87 -0.25 23.40 7.32
N GLY A 88 0.73 23.23 6.42
CA GLY A 88 2.15 23.03 6.79
C GLY A 88 2.48 21.65 7.36
N LYS A 89 1.57 20.68 7.26
CA LYS A 89 1.78 19.28 7.65
C LYS A 89 1.76 18.38 6.43
N SER A 90 2.61 17.36 6.44
CA SER A 90 2.70 16.34 5.40
C SER A 90 1.98 15.05 5.82
N VAL A 91 1.15 14.50 4.95
CA VAL A 91 0.60 13.15 5.06
C VAL A 91 1.11 12.32 3.88
N GLU A 92 1.85 11.26 4.17
CA GLU A 92 2.46 10.42 3.14
C GLU A 92 1.78 9.05 3.07
N PHE A 93 1.43 8.63 1.86
CA PHE A 93 0.91 7.32 1.51
C PHE A 93 2.03 6.55 0.81
N VAL A 94 2.68 5.67 1.56
CA VAL A 94 3.89 4.95 1.15
C VAL A 94 3.56 3.48 0.93
N PRO A 95 3.60 2.97 -0.31
CA PRO A 95 3.34 1.56 -0.58
C PRO A 95 4.34 0.64 0.12
N ASP A 96 3.85 -0.49 0.62
CA ASP A 96 4.72 -1.56 1.10
C ASP A 96 4.97 -2.58 -0.01
N VAL A 97 6.03 -3.38 0.14
CA VAL A 97 6.22 -4.59 -0.70
C VAL A 97 5.01 -5.50 -0.59
N MET A 98 4.65 -6.17 -1.68
CA MET A 98 3.49 -7.06 -1.69
C MET A 98 3.60 -8.10 -0.57
N GLY A 99 2.57 -8.15 0.27
CA GLY A 99 2.50 -9.05 1.40
C GLY A 99 2.11 -10.47 1.01
N ALA A 100 2.15 -11.36 2.00
CA ALA A 100 1.75 -12.75 1.83
C ALA A 100 0.32 -12.86 1.23
N GLY A 101 0.14 -13.82 0.33
CA GLY A 101 -1.15 -14.06 -0.33
C GLY A 101 -1.61 -12.94 -1.26
N GLY A 102 -0.74 -12.02 -1.67
CA GLY A 102 -1.09 -10.89 -2.55
C GLY A 102 -1.78 -9.74 -1.81
N LEU A 103 -1.58 -9.63 -0.49
CA LEU A 103 -2.02 -8.48 0.30
C LEU A 103 -1.30 -7.22 -0.19
N ILE A 104 -2.07 -6.18 -0.46
CA ILE A 104 -1.54 -4.86 -0.82
C ILE A 104 -1.72 -3.95 0.39
N SER A 105 -0.67 -3.24 0.78
CA SER A 105 -0.74 -2.26 1.86
C SER A 105 0.00 -0.98 1.51
N VAL A 106 -0.47 0.11 2.12
CA VAL A 106 0.11 1.45 2.03
C VAL A 106 0.19 2.00 3.45
N SER A 107 1.39 2.24 3.93
CA SER A 107 1.64 2.92 5.19
C SER A 107 1.22 4.39 5.07
N VAL A 108 0.45 4.90 6.06
CA VAL A 108 0.01 6.30 6.10
C VAL A 108 0.71 7.02 7.24
N MET A 109 1.61 7.93 6.89
CA MET A 109 2.44 8.70 7.83
C MET A 109 1.88 10.11 8.03
N GLY A 110 2.24 10.77 9.14
CA GLY A 110 1.85 12.16 9.41
C GLY A 110 0.50 12.36 10.10
N LEU A 111 -0.28 11.30 10.33
CA LEU A 111 -1.61 11.38 10.97
C LEU A 111 -1.64 11.02 12.45
N THR A 112 -0.63 10.32 12.96
CA THR A 112 -0.60 9.90 14.37
C THR A 112 0.59 10.51 15.08
N ALA A 113 0.35 11.05 16.28
CA ALA A 113 1.40 11.54 17.18
C ALA A 113 1.88 10.46 18.17
N ALA A 114 1.30 9.25 18.12
CA ALA A 114 1.50 8.24 19.13
C ALA A 114 2.73 7.38 18.86
N ARG A 115 3.59 7.19 19.87
CA ARG A 115 4.83 6.39 19.83
C ARG A 115 4.65 4.94 19.32
N HIS A 116 3.43 4.38 19.43
CA HIS A 116 3.12 2.99 19.07
C HIS A 116 1.88 2.86 18.16
N GLY A 117 1.42 3.98 17.59
CA GLY A 117 0.30 4.00 16.65
C GLY A 117 0.78 3.91 15.21
N SER A 118 0.17 3.03 14.41
CA SER A 118 0.39 3.01 12.96
C SER A 118 -0.93 3.01 12.22
N VAL A 119 -0.92 3.63 11.05
CA VAL A 119 -2.04 3.65 10.13
C VAL A 119 -1.57 3.07 8.81
N SER A 120 -2.41 2.23 8.21
CA SER A 120 -2.18 1.68 6.88
C SER A 120 -3.51 1.53 6.14
N LEU A 121 -3.49 1.71 4.82
CA LEU A 121 -4.53 1.19 3.96
C LEU A 121 -4.18 -0.25 3.59
N VAL A 122 -5.17 -1.14 3.61
CA VAL A 122 -4.99 -2.56 3.23
C VAL A 122 -6.05 -2.99 2.24
N LEU A 123 -5.63 -3.73 1.22
CA LEU A 123 -6.49 -4.35 0.22
C LEU A 123 -6.18 -5.85 0.13
N PRO A 124 -7.02 -6.72 0.71
CA PRO A 124 -6.91 -8.16 0.57
C PRO A 124 -6.98 -8.62 -0.90
N ALA A 125 -6.41 -9.78 -1.21
CA ALA A 125 -6.32 -10.28 -2.59
C ALA A 125 -7.69 -10.60 -3.21
N ASP A 126 -8.65 -10.98 -2.39
CA ASP A 126 -10.02 -11.36 -2.74
C ASP A 126 -11.00 -10.18 -2.75
N LYS A 127 -10.55 -8.97 -2.40
CA LYS A 127 -11.40 -7.78 -2.26
C LYS A 127 -10.99 -6.67 -3.22
N ASN A 128 -11.92 -5.73 -3.42
CA ASN A 128 -11.70 -4.51 -4.19
C ASN A 128 -11.75 -3.23 -3.34
N ASP A 129 -12.24 -3.32 -2.10
CA ASP A 129 -12.41 -2.17 -1.23
C ASP A 129 -11.21 -1.99 -0.29
N TRP A 130 -10.63 -0.79 -0.32
CA TRP A 130 -9.56 -0.39 0.58
C TRP A 130 -10.10 -0.23 1.99
N ARG A 131 -9.33 -0.73 2.95
CA ARG A 131 -9.65 -0.59 4.38
C ARG A 131 -8.59 0.20 5.10
N TRP A 132 -9.03 1.21 5.83
CA TRP A 132 -8.20 1.94 6.78
C TRP A 132 -8.00 1.12 8.02
N LYS A 133 -6.76 0.76 8.33
CA LYS A 133 -6.38 -0.02 9.49
C LYS A 133 -5.56 0.84 10.44
N LYS A 134 -6.01 0.98 11.69
CA LYS A 134 -5.28 1.66 12.76
C LYS A 134 -4.84 0.65 13.82
N THR A 135 -3.55 0.56 14.07
CA THR A 135 -2.98 -0.35 15.08
C THR A 135 -2.47 0.45 16.26
N ASN A 136 -2.85 0.06 17.48
CA ASN A 136 -2.48 0.76 18.72
C ASN A 136 -1.75 -0.18 19.70
N GLY A 137 -0.62 -0.75 19.29
CA GLY A 137 0.37 -1.48 20.13
C GLY A 137 -0.05 -2.73 20.92
N LEU A 138 -1.31 -2.88 21.33
CA LEU A 138 -1.77 -3.89 22.31
C LEU A 138 -3.22 -4.39 22.09
N LYS A 139 -3.95 -3.86 21.10
CA LYS A 139 -5.33 -4.25 20.78
C LYS A 139 -5.47 -4.68 19.32
N ASP A 140 -6.54 -5.42 19.03
CA ASP A 140 -6.97 -5.67 17.66
C ASP A 140 -7.08 -4.35 16.89
N PRO A 141 -6.63 -4.33 15.63
CA PRO A 141 -6.59 -3.09 14.85
C PRO A 141 -8.00 -2.67 14.43
N ASP A 142 -8.33 -1.41 14.66
CA ASP A 142 -9.57 -0.83 14.18
C ASP A 142 -9.53 -0.74 12.66
N THR A 143 -10.60 -1.20 12.01
CA THR A 143 -10.68 -1.23 10.54
C THR A 143 -11.93 -0.52 10.05
N PHE A 144 -11.76 0.42 9.11
CA PHE A 144 -12.83 1.22 8.52
C PHE A 144 -12.79 1.14 7.00
N GLY A 145 -13.93 1.36 6.34
CA GLY A 145 -13.95 1.58 4.90
C GLY A 145 -13.19 2.86 4.54
N PHE A 146 -12.43 2.85 3.45
CA PHE A 146 -11.71 4.03 2.98
C PHE A 146 -12.45 4.68 1.80
N ASP A 147 -13.04 5.84 2.05
CA ASP A 147 -13.72 6.67 1.06
C ASP A 147 -13.33 8.15 1.22
N ALA A 148 -13.86 9.00 0.33
CA ALA A 148 -13.59 10.44 0.31
C ALA A 148 -13.96 11.15 1.64
N ASN A 149 -15.10 10.80 2.25
CA ASN A 149 -15.56 11.43 3.49
C ASN A 149 -14.65 11.02 4.66
N PHE A 150 -14.27 9.75 4.70
CA PHE A 150 -13.34 9.25 5.69
C PHE A 150 -11.99 9.96 5.55
N LEU A 151 -11.41 10.03 4.35
CA LEU A 151 -10.17 10.76 4.11
C LEU A 151 -10.26 12.23 4.56
N ALA A 152 -11.32 12.93 4.16
CA ALA A 152 -11.55 14.31 4.57
C ALA A 152 -11.57 14.47 6.10
N SER A 153 -12.23 13.56 6.82
CA SER A 153 -12.26 13.59 8.29
C SER A 153 -10.87 13.43 8.91
N GLN A 154 -10.01 12.59 8.31
CA GLN A 154 -8.65 12.38 8.79
C GLN A 154 -7.79 13.64 8.55
N LEU A 155 -7.90 14.26 7.37
CA LEU A 155 -7.17 15.48 7.05
C LEU A 155 -7.62 16.69 7.90
N GLN A 156 -8.92 16.82 8.18
CA GLN A 156 -9.45 17.86 9.06
C GLN A 156 -8.86 17.82 10.47
N SER A 157 -8.52 16.63 10.97
CA SER A 157 -7.89 16.48 12.29
C SER A 157 -6.51 17.14 12.39
N LEU A 158 -5.89 17.43 11.25
CA LEU A 158 -4.59 18.11 11.18
C LEU A 158 -4.70 19.63 11.24
N ILE A 159 -5.87 20.19 10.96
CA ILE A 159 -6.08 21.64 10.97
C ILE A 159 -6.05 22.12 12.43
N PRO A 160 -5.20 23.11 12.78
CA PRO A 160 -5.19 23.69 14.12
C PRO A 160 -6.58 24.22 14.48
N ARG A 161 -7.13 23.78 15.62
CA ARG A 161 -8.34 24.38 16.17
C ARG A 161 -7.95 25.66 16.91
N GLU A 162 -8.66 26.75 16.66
CA GLU A 162 -8.56 27.94 17.50
C GLU A 162 -8.89 27.54 18.93
N ARG A 163 -7.94 27.74 19.85
CA ARG A 163 -8.23 27.68 21.28
C ARG A 163 -8.93 28.99 21.62
N ALA A 164 -10.24 28.93 21.83
CA ALA A 164 -10.99 30.01 22.46
C ALA A 164 -10.54 30.20 23.92
#